data_AF-G7GSR0-F1
#
_entry.id   AF-G7GSR0-F1
#
_cell.length_a   1.000
_cell.length_b   1.000
_cell.length_c   1.000
_cell.angle_alpha   90.00
_cell.angle_beta   90.00
_cell.angle_gamma   90.00
#
_symmetry.space_group_name_H-M   'P 1'
#
loop_
_entity.id
_entity.type
_entity.pdbx_description
1 polymer ?
#
loop_
_entity_poly.entity_id
_entity_poly.type
_entity_poly.pdbx_seq_one_letter_code
_entity_poly.pdbx_strand_id
1 'polypeptide(L)'
;MGWALAVAVILALASTLVVLLSADGSSEPDDTERVRYTQYAAVMVTELTTLNSGNVDRVTSQLKQAGAGKALGADDASLDQIVDLVKTQNVTTTGKVVRTAVSKIDDSSATVLLVSGWRMESPGQQPEIKTFRWRVRVDKRDGKLALGAIDWVV
;
A
#
# COMPACT_ATOMS: atom_id res chain seq x y z
N MET A 1 8.77 -7.43 -30.51
CA MET A 1 9.69 -6.62 -29.67
C MET A 1 8.88 -5.48 -29.07
N GLY A 2 8.62 -5.50 -27.77
CA GLY A 2 7.82 -4.42 -27.13
C GLY A 2 7.47 -4.66 -25.66
N TRP A 3 7.60 -5.90 -25.18
CA TRP A 3 7.14 -6.26 -23.82
C TRP A 3 8.26 -6.08 -22.79
N ALA A 4 9.52 -6.04 -23.25
CA ALA A 4 10.70 -5.82 -22.43
C ALA A 4 10.80 -4.39 -21.87
N LEU A 5 10.10 -3.41 -22.47
CA LEU A 5 10.11 -2.02 -22.00
C LEU A 5 9.06 -1.75 -20.90
N ALA A 6 7.90 -2.42 -20.95
CA ALA A 6 6.85 -2.22 -19.94
C ALA A 6 7.22 -2.82 -18.56
N VAL A 7 7.97 -3.92 -18.56
CA VAL A 7 8.43 -4.58 -17.33
C VAL A 7 9.58 -3.79 -16.66
N ALA A 8 10.41 -3.10 -17.46
CA ALA A 8 11.50 -2.27 -16.94
C ALA A 8 11.02 -1.02 -16.20
N VAL A 9 9.88 -0.43 -16.58
CA VAL A 9 9.34 0.78 -15.94
C VAL A 9 8.70 0.48 -14.58
N ILE A 10 8.09 -0.70 -14.41
CA ILE A 10 7.46 -1.11 -13.15
C ILE A 10 8.50 -1.60 -12.13
N LEU A 11 9.58 -2.25 -12.58
CA LEU A 11 10.72 -2.61 -11.72
C LEU A 11 11.61 -1.41 -11.34
N ALA A 12 11.63 -0.36 -12.15
CA ALA A 12 12.26 0.91 -11.79
C ALA A 12 11.49 1.64 -10.66
N LEU A 13 10.16 1.56 -10.63
CA LEU A 13 9.37 2.18 -9.55
C LEU A 13 9.51 1.46 -8.20
N ALA A 14 9.86 0.17 -8.19
CA ALA A 14 10.18 -0.57 -6.96
C ALA A 14 11.61 -0.31 -6.44
N SER A 15 12.52 0.18 -7.30
CA SER A 15 13.95 0.33 -6.96
C SER A 15 14.38 1.79 -6.73
N THR A 16 13.56 2.79 -7.09
CA THR A 16 13.97 4.20 -7.02
C THR A 16 13.58 4.91 -5.72
N LEU A 17 12.81 4.27 -4.83
CA LEU A 17 12.50 4.87 -3.52
C LEU A 17 13.52 4.53 -2.43
N VAL A 18 14.80 4.41 -2.81
CA VAL A 18 15.94 4.43 -1.87
C VAL A 18 16.94 5.47 -2.38
N VAL A 19 16.53 6.73 -2.42
CA VAL A 19 17.47 7.85 -2.62
C VAL A 19 17.08 9.01 -1.70
N LEU A 20 17.88 9.13 -0.64
CA LEU A 20 18.34 10.37 0.01
C LEU A 20 17.27 11.27 0.66
N LEU A 21 16.99 10.97 1.93
CA LEU A 21 16.79 12.03 2.93
C LEU A 21 18.04 12.09 3.82
N SER A 22 19.16 12.51 3.22
CA SER A 22 20.22 13.17 3.99
C SER A 22 19.76 14.61 4.18
N ALA A 23 18.89 14.84 5.17
CA ALA A 23 18.43 16.18 5.52
C ALA A 23 19.50 16.84 6.39
N ASP A 24 20.11 17.87 5.83
CA ASP A 24 20.83 18.91 6.55
C ASP A 24 19.84 19.70 7.42
N GLY A 25 20.27 20.05 8.65
CA GLY A 25 19.71 21.12 9.47
C GLY A 25 18.31 20.98 10.06
N SER A 26 18.25 20.71 11.37
CA SER A 26 17.18 21.13 12.31
C SER A 26 15.75 20.64 12.04
N SER A 27 15.52 19.34 12.17
CA SER A 27 14.20 18.81 12.55
C SER A 27 14.41 17.90 13.75
N GLU A 28 13.59 18.08 14.79
CA GLU A 28 13.64 17.20 15.97
C GLU A 28 13.55 15.73 15.52
N PRO A 29 14.32 14.81 16.12
CA PRO A 29 14.36 13.41 15.69
C PRO A 29 12.98 12.76 15.54
N ASP A 30 12.00 13.20 16.34
CA ASP A 30 10.60 12.76 16.32
C ASP A 30 9.88 13.08 15.00
N ASP A 31 10.06 14.27 14.45
CA ASP A 31 9.41 14.67 13.20
C ASP A 31 9.94 13.89 12.00
N THR A 32 11.25 13.59 12.00
CA THR A 32 11.86 12.76 10.96
C THR A 32 11.31 11.32 10.99
N GLU A 33 11.11 10.75 12.17
CA GLU A 33 10.49 9.42 12.30
C GLU A 33 9.01 9.43 11.91
N ARG A 34 8.23 10.43 12.34
CA ARG A 34 6.82 10.59 11.93
C ARG A 34 6.67 10.64 10.40
N VAL A 35 7.51 11.43 9.73
CA VAL A 35 7.49 11.54 8.27
C VAL A 35 7.84 10.20 7.62
N ARG A 36 8.86 9.48 8.11
CA ARG A 36 9.23 8.17 7.59
C ARG A 36 8.10 7.13 7.71
N TYR A 37 7.46 7.04 8.88
CA TYR A 37 6.37 6.08 9.09
C TYR A 37 5.13 6.40 8.23
N THR A 38 4.74 7.68 8.14
CA THR A 38 3.59 8.09 7.32
C THR A 38 3.82 7.88 5.83
N GLN A 39 5.02 8.16 5.32
CA GLN A 39 5.39 7.90 3.93
C GLN A 39 5.37 6.41 3.61
N TYR A 40 5.97 5.58 4.46
CA TYR A 40 5.96 4.13 4.28
C TYR A 40 4.53 3.58 4.23
N ALA A 41 3.69 3.94 5.20
CA ALA A 41 2.31 3.50 5.24
C ALA A 41 1.51 4.00 4.02
N ALA A 42 1.76 5.23 3.56
CA ALA A 42 1.07 5.79 2.41
C ALA A 42 1.41 5.07 1.10
N VAL A 43 2.70 4.77 0.88
CA VAL A 43 3.17 4.00 -0.29
C VAL A 43 2.53 2.62 -0.28
N MET A 44 2.60 1.94 0.87
CA MET A 44 2.07 0.59 1.02
C MET A 44 0.55 0.53 0.77
N VAL A 45 -0.25 1.40 1.41
CA VAL A 45 -1.71 1.44 1.17
C VAL A 45 -2.04 1.79 -0.29
N THR A 46 -1.28 2.71 -0.90
CA THR A 46 -1.46 3.06 -2.32
C THR A 46 -1.20 1.86 -3.22
N GLU A 47 -0.14 1.09 -2.95
CA GLU A 47 0.18 -0.12 -3.69
C GLU A 47 -0.89 -1.21 -3.53
N LEU A 48 -1.35 -1.45 -2.30
CA LEU A 48 -2.42 -2.42 -2.01
C LEU A 48 -3.74 -2.08 -2.70
N THR A 49 -4.02 -0.78 -2.89
CA THR A 49 -5.27 -0.29 -3.51
C THR A 49 -5.14 -0.03 -5.01
N THR A 50 -3.97 -0.25 -5.60
CA THR A 50 -3.71 -0.09 -7.04
C THR A 50 -3.47 -1.45 -7.68
N LEU A 51 -4.51 -2.01 -8.28
CA LEU A 51 -4.51 -3.37 -8.82
C LEU A 51 -4.71 -3.36 -10.34
N ASN A 52 -3.92 -4.20 -11.01
CA ASN A 52 -4.06 -4.52 -12.42
C ASN A 52 -3.52 -5.94 -12.68
N SER A 53 -3.73 -6.46 -13.88
CA SER A 53 -3.34 -7.82 -14.25
C SER A 53 -1.84 -8.11 -14.09
N GLY A 54 -1.00 -7.07 -14.12
CA GLY A 54 0.45 -7.20 -13.97
C GLY A 54 0.95 -7.27 -12.52
N ASN A 55 0.15 -6.87 -11.52
CA ASN A 55 0.60 -6.82 -10.12
C ASN A 55 -0.29 -7.57 -9.12
N VAL A 56 -1.52 -7.95 -9.49
CA VAL A 56 -2.52 -8.47 -8.54
C VAL A 56 -2.06 -9.74 -7.81
N ASP A 57 -1.35 -10.66 -8.46
CA ASP A 57 -0.83 -11.88 -7.80
C ASP A 57 0.19 -11.55 -6.70
N ARG A 58 1.07 -10.60 -6.99
CA ARG A 58 2.13 -10.19 -6.05
C ARG A 58 1.51 -9.51 -4.84
N VAL A 59 0.58 -8.59 -5.07
CA VAL A 59 -0.09 -7.84 -4.00
C VAL A 59 -0.92 -8.75 -3.11
N THR A 60 -1.71 -9.66 -3.69
CA THR A 60 -2.51 -10.62 -2.91
C THR A 60 -1.63 -11.60 -2.14
N SER A 61 -0.52 -12.08 -2.71
CA SER A 61 0.47 -12.90 -1.98
C SER A 61 1.09 -12.15 -0.80
N GLN A 62 1.43 -10.87 -0.95
CA GLN A 62 1.93 -10.04 0.15
C GLN A 62 0.89 -9.87 1.27
N LEU A 63 -0.39 -9.68 0.92
CA LEU A 63 -1.49 -9.61 1.89
C LEU A 63 -1.67 -10.93 2.66
N LYS A 64 -1.59 -12.08 1.98
CA LYS A 64 -1.65 -13.41 2.61
C LYS A 64 -0.48 -13.59 3.58
N GLN A 65 0.74 -13.30 3.15
CA GLN A 65 1.95 -13.42 3.99
C GLN A 65 1.93 -12.49 5.21
N ALA A 66 1.37 -11.30 5.06
CA ALA A 66 1.21 -10.35 6.17
C ALA A 66 0.11 -10.74 7.17
N GLY A 67 -0.67 -11.79 6.91
CA GLY A 67 -1.87 -12.11 7.69
C GLY A 67 -2.96 -11.03 7.60
N ALA A 68 -2.83 -10.10 6.66
CA ALA A 68 -3.68 -8.94 6.49
C ALA A 68 -5.07 -9.30 5.96
N GLY A 69 -5.22 -10.45 5.27
CA GLY A 69 -6.52 -10.92 4.81
C GLY A 69 -7.55 -10.99 5.94
N LYS A 70 -7.24 -11.72 7.02
CA LYS A 70 -8.15 -11.83 8.19
C LYS A 70 -8.45 -10.47 8.83
N ALA A 71 -7.45 -9.61 8.94
CA ALA A 71 -7.60 -8.26 9.50
C ALA A 71 -8.47 -7.34 8.63
N LEU A 72 -8.43 -7.56 7.31
CA LEU A 72 -9.26 -6.87 6.32
C LEU A 72 -10.62 -7.56 6.08
N GLY A 73 -10.95 -8.61 6.83
CA GLY A 73 -12.19 -9.38 6.65
C GLY A 73 -12.25 -10.15 5.32
N ALA A 74 -11.11 -10.36 4.66
CA ALA A 74 -10.96 -11.13 3.43
C ALA A 74 -10.24 -12.44 3.74
N ASP A 75 -10.92 -13.57 3.61
CA ASP A 75 -10.25 -14.86 3.62
C ASP A 75 -9.41 -15.06 2.33
N ASP A 76 -8.61 -16.12 2.29
CA ASP A 76 -7.76 -16.41 1.12
C ASP A 76 -8.59 -16.56 -0.16
N ALA A 77 -9.82 -17.08 -0.05
CA ALA A 77 -10.75 -17.22 -1.16
C ALA A 77 -11.22 -15.85 -1.70
N SER A 78 -11.49 -14.89 -0.82
CA SER A 78 -11.82 -13.51 -1.20
C SER A 78 -10.66 -12.85 -1.94
N LEU A 79 -9.41 -13.11 -1.51
CA LEU A 79 -8.23 -12.61 -2.22
C LEU A 79 -8.06 -13.25 -3.60
N ASP A 80 -8.37 -14.53 -3.74
CA ASP A 80 -8.34 -15.21 -5.05
C ASP A 80 -9.42 -14.68 -6.01
N GLN A 81 -10.61 -14.31 -5.50
CA GLN A 81 -11.65 -13.65 -6.30
C GLN A 81 -11.19 -12.29 -6.83
N ILE A 82 -10.40 -11.53 -6.05
CA ILE A 82 -9.81 -10.26 -6.52
C ILE A 82 -8.86 -10.52 -7.70
N VAL A 83 -8.04 -11.57 -7.63
CA VAL A 83 -7.15 -11.97 -8.74
C VAL A 83 -7.95 -12.26 -10.00
N ASP A 84 -9.04 -13.04 -9.88
CA ASP A 84 -9.88 -13.39 -11.03
C ASP A 84 -10.59 -12.16 -11.63
N LEU A 85 -11.15 -11.29 -10.80
CA LEU A 85 -11.79 -10.05 -11.24
C LEU A 85 -10.83 -9.17 -12.07
N VAL A 86 -9.60 -9.02 -11.59
CA VAL A 86 -8.59 -8.17 -12.23
C VAL A 86 -8.07 -8.80 -13.52
N LYS A 87 -7.82 -10.12 -13.54
CA LYS A 87 -7.23 -10.79 -14.71
C LYS A 87 -8.24 -11.17 -15.78
N THR A 88 -9.37 -11.74 -15.37
CA THR A 88 -10.37 -12.30 -16.28
C THR A 88 -11.36 -11.23 -16.71
N GLN A 89 -11.78 -10.38 -15.78
CA GLN A 89 -12.80 -9.36 -16.05
C GLN A 89 -12.19 -7.99 -16.40
N ASN A 90 -10.86 -7.89 -16.51
CA ASN A 90 -10.12 -6.67 -16.83
C ASN A 90 -10.47 -5.48 -15.94
N VAL A 91 -10.76 -5.76 -14.66
CA VAL A 91 -10.98 -4.70 -13.67
C VAL A 91 -9.63 -4.13 -13.24
N THR A 92 -9.55 -2.82 -13.11
CA THR A 92 -8.37 -2.14 -12.56
C THR A 92 -8.77 -1.21 -11.43
N THR A 93 -7.87 -1.01 -10.48
CA THR A 93 -8.02 0.01 -9.44
C THR A 93 -6.81 0.93 -9.43
N THR A 94 -7.05 2.22 -9.24
CA THR A 94 -6.02 3.23 -8.97
C THR A 94 -6.25 3.81 -7.60
N GLY A 95 -5.35 3.50 -6.67
CA GLY A 95 -5.38 3.95 -5.29
C GLY A 95 -4.65 5.27 -5.08
N LYS A 96 -5.10 6.04 -4.09
CA LYS A 96 -4.39 7.23 -3.61
C LYS A 96 -4.68 7.44 -2.13
N VAL A 97 -3.63 7.64 -1.35
CA VAL A 97 -3.77 8.17 0.01
C VAL A 97 -4.02 9.67 -0.04
N VAL A 98 -5.09 10.11 0.61
CA VAL A 98 -5.51 11.53 0.64
C VAL A 98 -5.12 12.22 1.93
N ARG A 99 -5.03 11.48 3.04
CA ARG A 99 -4.63 12.00 4.35
C ARG A 99 -3.92 10.93 5.16
N THR A 100 -2.99 11.36 6.00
CA THR A 100 -2.27 10.53 6.98
C THR A 100 -2.18 11.26 8.32
N ALA A 101 -2.11 10.50 9.40
CA ALA A 101 -1.80 10.99 10.73
C ALA A 101 -1.11 9.89 11.54
N VAL A 102 -0.06 10.23 12.27
CA VAL A 102 0.53 9.29 13.23
C VAL A 102 -0.29 9.33 14.51
N SER A 103 -0.88 8.20 14.88
CA SER A 103 -1.66 8.06 16.12
C SER A 103 -0.78 7.68 17.32
N LYS A 104 0.30 6.94 17.10
CA LYS A 104 1.23 6.50 18.15
C LYS A 104 2.61 6.21 17.56
N ILE A 105 3.67 6.54 18.28
CA ILE A 105 5.05 6.09 18.01
C ILE A 105 5.59 5.46 19.29
N ASP A 106 6.27 4.34 19.12
CA ASP A 106 7.07 3.61 20.11
C ASP A 106 8.47 3.37 19.49
N ASP A 107 9.47 2.98 20.29
CA ASP A 107 10.87 2.79 19.84
C ASP A 107 11.05 1.85 18.63
N SER A 108 10.13 0.88 18.48
CA SER A 108 10.18 -0.16 17.46
C SER A 108 8.96 -0.19 16.52
N SER A 109 8.01 0.72 16.65
CA SER A 109 6.82 0.73 15.80
C SER A 109 6.07 2.05 15.82
N ALA A 110 5.27 2.30 14.78
CA ALA A 110 4.29 3.39 14.77
C ALA A 110 2.92 2.91 14.28
N THR A 111 1.87 3.51 14.82
CA THR A 111 0.50 3.36 14.31
C THR A 111 0.15 4.59 13.50
N VAL A 112 -0.13 4.40 12.22
CA VAL A 112 -0.54 5.43 11.26
C VAL A 112 -2.01 5.23 10.90
N LEU A 113 -2.78 6.30 10.97
CA LEU A 113 -4.14 6.37 10.44
C LEU A 113 -4.10 6.98 9.05
N LEU A 114 -4.78 6.37 8.10
CA LEU A 114 -4.81 6.83 6.72
C LEU A 114 -6.24 6.92 6.20
N VAL A 115 -6.47 7.90 5.33
CA VAL A 115 -7.63 7.93 4.45
C VAL A 115 -7.12 7.71 3.04
N SER A 116 -7.66 6.72 2.34
CA SER A 116 -7.39 6.51 0.92
C SER A 116 -8.67 6.54 0.10
N GLY A 117 -8.54 6.89 -1.17
CA GLY A 117 -9.57 6.65 -2.17
C GLY A 117 -9.04 5.71 -3.24
N TRP A 118 -9.91 4.90 -3.82
CA TRP A 118 -9.61 4.24 -5.08
C TRP A 118 -10.60 4.62 -6.16
N ARG A 119 -10.15 4.53 -7.40
CA ARG A 119 -10.99 4.58 -8.60
C ARG A 119 -10.92 3.21 -9.25
N MET A 120 -12.06 2.55 -9.38
CA MET A 120 -12.19 1.25 -10.03
C MET A 120 -12.75 1.43 -11.44
N GLU A 121 -12.13 0.80 -12.42
CA GLU A 121 -12.57 0.79 -13.80
C GLU A 121 -12.84 -0.65 -14.25
N SER A 122 -14.01 -0.87 -14.85
CA SER A 122 -14.48 -2.16 -15.34
C SER A 122 -15.05 -2.00 -16.76
N PRO A 123 -14.88 -2.98 -17.66
CA PRO A 123 -15.40 -2.90 -19.02
C PRO A 123 -16.92 -2.65 -19.06
N GLY A 124 -17.35 -1.65 -19.85
CA GLY A 124 -18.77 -1.35 -20.06
C GLY A 124 -19.49 -0.72 -18.86
N GLN A 125 -18.77 -0.36 -17.78
CA GLN A 125 -19.34 0.26 -16.59
C GLN A 125 -18.76 1.66 -16.34
N GLN A 126 -19.51 2.48 -15.62
CA GLN A 126 -18.98 3.76 -15.16
C GLN A 126 -17.95 3.55 -14.05
N PRO A 127 -16.88 4.36 -13.98
CA PRO A 127 -15.88 4.28 -12.93
C PRO A 127 -16.51 4.44 -11.54
N GLU A 128 -16.18 3.53 -10.62
CA GLU A 128 -16.62 3.59 -9.23
C GLU A 128 -15.54 4.21 -8.35
N ILE A 129 -15.92 5.12 -7.46
CA ILE A 129 -15.00 5.75 -6.50
C ILE A 129 -15.41 5.33 -5.10
N LYS A 130 -14.45 4.82 -4.31
CA LYS A 130 -14.67 4.51 -2.88
C LYS A 130 -13.56 5.11 -2.04
N THR A 131 -13.91 5.41 -0.80
CA THR A 131 -12.98 5.94 0.20
C THR A 131 -12.93 4.99 1.38
N PHE A 132 -11.75 4.85 1.95
CA PHE A 132 -11.46 3.92 3.03
C PHE A 132 -10.65 4.60 4.13
N ARG A 133 -10.85 4.13 5.35
CA ARG A 133 -10.05 4.53 6.52
C ARG A 133 -9.29 3.31 7.02
N TRP A 134 -8.00 3.50 7.24
CA TRP A 134 -7.06 2.45 7.60
C TRP A 134 -6.39 2.77 8.92
N ARG A 135 -6.13 1.71 9.68
CA ARG A 135 -5.16 1.71 10.77
C ARG A 135 -4.01 0.80 10.34
N VAL A 136 -2.81 1.35 10.23
CA VAL A 136 -1.61 0.61 9.82
C VAL A 136 -0.60 0.67 10.96
N ARG A 137 -0.17 -0.48 11.44
CA ARG A 137 1.00 -0.61 12.29
C ARG A 137 2.22 -0.86 11.41
N VAL A 138 3.21 0.01 11.52
CA VAL A 138 4.51 -0.13 10.88
C VAL A 138 5.52 -0.52 11.94
N ASP A 139 6.17 -1.67 11.78
CA ASP A 139 7.24 -2.14 12.66
C ASP A 139 8.61 -1.72 12.09
N LYS A 140 9.57 -1.45 12.98
CA LYS A 140 10.98 -1.23 12.66
C LYS A 140 11.74 -2.52 12.98
N ARG A 141 12.20 -3.23 11.95
CA ARG A 141 12.95 -4.50 12.04
C ARG A 141 14.31 -4.32 11.37
N ASP A 142 15.40 -4.54 12.10
CA ASP A 142 16.77 -4.36 11.60
C ASP A 142 17.02 -2.99 10.93
N GLY A 143 16.42 -1.94 11.50
CA GLY A 143 16.50 -0.57 10.97
C GLY A 143 15.64 -0.31 9.72
N LYS A 144 14.89 -1.30 9.23
CA LYS A 144 13.97 -1.19 8.09
C LYS A 144 12.52 -1.16 8.54
N LEU A 145 11.68 -0.44 7.80
CA LEU A 145 10.24 -0.41 8.04
C LEU A 145 9.57 -1.61 7.38
N ALA A 146 8.66 -2.25 8.11
CA ALA A 146 7.89 -3.39 7.67
C ALA A 146 6.42 -3.22 8.07
N LEU A 147 5.51 -3.80 7.29
CA LEU A 147 4.12 -3.92 7.69
C LEU A 147 4.03 -4.84 8.91
N GLY A 148 3.55 -4.30 10.03
CA GLY A 148 3.24 -5.06 11.23
C GLY A 148 1.81 -5.57 11.23
N ALA A 149 0.86 -4.66 11.02
CA ALA A 149 -0.57 -4.96 10.94
C ALA A 149 -1.31 -3.91 10.10
N ILE A 150 -2.48 -4.29 9.56
CA ILE A 150 -3.37 -3.37 8.84
C ILE A 150 -4.82 -3.77 9.10
N ASP A 151 -5.66 -2.79 9.45
CA ASP A 151 -7.06 -2.98 9.75
C ASP A 151 -7.92 -1.86 9.17
N TRP A 152 -9.20 -2.15 8.96
CA TRP A 152 -10.20 -1.12 8.68
C TRP A 152 -10.50 -0.29 9.93
N VAL A 153 -10.76 1.00 9.72
CA VAL A 153 -11.38 1.86 10.73
C VAL A 153 -12.84 2.04 10.35
N VAL A 154 -13.74 1.42 11.13
CA VAL A 154 -15.20 1.53 10.98
C VAL A 154 -15.67 2.93 11.34
#